data_AF-A0A363U2E7-F1
#
_entry.id   AF-A0A363U2E7-F1
#
_cell.length_a   1.000
_cell.length_b   1.000
_cell.length_c   1.000
_cell.angle_alpha   90.00
_cell.angle_beta   90.00
_cell.angle_gamma   90.00
#
_symmetry.space_group_name_H-M   'P 1'
#
loop_
_entity.id
_entity.type
_entity.pdbx_description
1 polymer ?
#
loop_
_entity_poly.entity_id
_entity_poly.type
_entity_poly.pdbx_seq_one_letter_code
_entity_poly.pdbx_strand_id
1 'polypeptide(L)'
;MTMKYSVPTLVVNIKQQFFAAILAQPRRKFIEYRDLTDYWETRLAKVGKPPFNLRLLNGMTPPVPEATVRVTKVVRKKRSKTIELHLGKVLNVKHWDRKKECPKR
;
A
#
# COMPACT_ATOMS: atom_id res chain seq x y z
N MET A 1 -8.46 25.52 -17.13
CA MET A 1 -8.00 24.15 -17.41
C MET A 1 -7.36 23.58 -16.14
N THR A 2 -8.05 22.73 -15.40
CA THR A 2 -7.51 22.12 -14.17
C THR A 2 -6.54 21.02 -14.57
N MET A 3 -5.23 21.24 -14.39
CA MET A 3 -4.23 20.18 -14.52
C MET A 3 -4.63 19.03 -13.58
N LYS A 4 -5.01 17.88 -14.13
CA LYS A 4 -5.22 16.65 -13.36
C LYS A 4 -3.85 16.14 -12.93
N TYR A 5 -3.29 16.72 -11.87
CA TYR A 5 -2.09 16.16 -11.25
C TYR A 5 -2.41 14.75 -10.77
N SER A 6 -1.78 13.76 -11.40
CA SER A 6 -1.79 12.38 -10.91
C SER A 6 -1.28 12.38 -9.48
N VAL A 7 -2.10 11.91 -8.54
CA VAL A 7 -1.70 11.75 -7.14
C VAL A 7 -0.42 10.88 -7.07
N PRO A 8 0.64 11.31 -6.37
CA PRO A 8 1.88 10.54 -6.25
C PRO A 8 1.59 9.11 -5.80
N THR A 9 2.21 8.13 -6.44
CA THR A 9 1.96 6.71 -6.18
C THR A 9 3.25 5.96 -5.90
N LEU A 10 3.34 5.35 -4.72
CA LEU A 10 4.40 4.43 -4.33
C LEU A 10 3.97 2.99 -4.68
N VAL A 11 4.77 2.28 -5.47
CA VAL A 11 4.49 0.88 -5.85
C VAL A 11 5.39 -0.07 -5.06
N VAL A 12 4.80 -1.07 -4.42
CA VAL A 12 5.50 -2.03 -3.57
C VAL A 12 4.95 -3.44 -3.76
N ASN A 13 5.84 -4.42 -3.67
CA ASN A 13 5.43 -5.81 -3.49
C ASN A 13 5.07 -6.07 -2.02
N ILE A 14 4.12 -6.97 -1.81
CA ILE A 14 3.66 -7.38 -0.49
C ILE A 14 3.36 -8.88 -0.49
N LYS A 15 3.58 -9.55 0.65
CA LYS A 15 3.23 -10.96 0.82
C LYS A 15 1.71 -11.14 0.82
N GLN A 16 1.23 -12.25 0.27
CA GLN A 16 -0.20 -12.56 0.14
C GLN A 16 -0.97 -12.41 1.46
N GLN A 17 -0.44 -12.89 2.59
CA GLN A 17 -1.12 -12.80 3.89
C GLN A 17 -1.43 -11.34 4.30
N PHE A 18 -0.51 -10.41 4.03
CA PHE A 18 -0.70 -9.00 4.38
C PHE A 18 -1.60 -8.29 3.36
N PHE A 19 -1.49 -8.68 2.08
CA PHE A 19 -2.42 -8.22 1.04
C PHE A 19 -3.87 -8.57 1.39
N ALA A 20 -4.12 -9.83 1.73
CA ALA A 20 -5.42 -10.31 2.19
C ALA A 20 -5.89 -9.55 3.43
N ALA A 21 -5.04 -9.43 4.46
CA ALA A 21 -5.38 -8.70 5.68
C ALA A 21 -5.74 -7.22 5.43
N ILE A 22 -5.10 -6.54 4.47
CA ILE A 22 -5.42 -5.14 4.11
C ILE A 22 -6.77 -5.03 3.39
N LEU A 23 -7.23 -6.08 2.71
CA LEU A 23 -8.47 -6.09 1.94
C LEU A 23 -9.65 -6.79 2.64
N ALA A 24 -9.36 -7.50 3.73
CA ALA A 24 -10.30 -8.32 4.49
C ALA A 24 -11.57 -7.56 4.90
N GLN A 25 -12.68 -8.29 5.01
CA GLN A 25 -13.96 -7.76 5.46
C GLN A 25 -14.56 -8.69 6.53
N PRO A 26 -15.21 -8.15 7.59
CA PRO A 26 -15.54 -6.73 7.80
C PRO A 26 -14.36 -5.88 8.35
N ARG A 27 -13.34 -6.51 8.93
CA ARG A 27 -12.22 -5.82 9.59
C ARG A 27 -10.91 -6.08 8.86
N ARG A 28 -10.18 -5.01 8.56
CA ARG A 28 -8.91 -5.05 7.82
C ARG A 28 -7.73 -4.47 8.62
N LYS A 29 -6.52 -4.72 8.12
CA LYS A 29 -5.27 -4.10 8.56
C LYS A 29 -5.17 -2.64 8.06
N PHE A 30 -4.87 -1.72 8.98
CA PHE A 30 -4.79 -0.28 8.71
C PHE A 30 -3.38 0.30 8.72
N ILE A 31 -2.36 -0.49 9.04
CA ILE A 31 -0.96 -0.03 9.07
C ILE A 31 -0.11 -1.02 8.31
N GLU A 32 0.64 -0.54 7.32
CA GLU A 32 1.74 -1.27 6.71
C GLU A 32 3.05 -0.86 7.40
N TYR A 33 3.81 -1.85 7.87
CA TYR A 33 5.09 -1.63 8.53
C TYR A 33 6.22 -1.88 7.54
N ARG A 34 7.25 -1.04 7.57
CA ARG A 34 8.48 -1.21 6.81
C ARG A 34 9.69 -0.88 7.68
N ASP A 35 10.84 -1.42 7.35
CA ASP A 35 12.08 -1.12 8.05
C ASP A 35 12.51 0.32 7.75
N LEU A 36 13.04 1.01 8.78
CA LEU A 36 13.63 2.32 8.64
C LEU A 36 15.02 2.19 7.99
N THR A 37 15.04 2.07 6.67
CA THR A 37 16.24 1.97 5.85
C THR A 37 16.29 3.10 4.81
N ASP A 38 17.49 3.42 4.32
CA ASP A 38 17.70 4.45 3.30
C ASP A 38 16.92 4.15 2.01
N TYR A 39 16.74 2.87 1.70
CA TYR A 39 15.88 2.42 0.61
C TYR A 39 14.45 2.95 0.74
N TRP A 40 13.85 2.82 1.93
CA TRP A 40 12.48 3.30 2.17
C TRP A 40 12.41 4.82 2.28
N GLU A 41 13.38 5.45 2.95
CA GLU A 41 13.43 6.91 3.05
C GLU A 41 13.53 7.58 1.68
N THR A 42 14.39 7.09 0.80
CA THR A 42 14.54 7.61 -0.56
C THR A 42 13.24 7.50 -1.36
N ARG A 43 12.52 6.37 -1.23
CA ARG A 43 11.24 6.16 -1.92
C ARG A 43 10.13 7.06 -1.37
N LEU A 44 10.10 7.27 -0.06
CA LEU A 44 9.15 8.18 0.58
C LEU A 44 9.43 9.64 0.22
N ALA A 45 10.70 10.03 0.13
CA ALA A 45 11.09 11.37 -0.31
C ALA A 45 10.57 11.67 -1.73
N LYS A 46 10.64 10.68 -2.64
CA LYS A 46 10.15 10.81 -4.03
C LYS A 46 8.64 11.04 -4.14
N VAL A 47 7.84 10.42 -3.28
CA VAL A 47 6.36 10.60 -3.29
C VAL A 47 5.90 11.79 -2.45
N GLY A 48 6.79 12.36 -1.64
CA GLY A 48 6.53 13.55 -0.84
C GLY A 48 5.71 13.30 0.42
N LYS A 49 5.16 14.38 0.98
CA LYS A 49 4.35 14.33 2.20
C LYS A 49 3.01 13.63 1.92
N PRO A 50 2.46 12.87 2.88
CA PRO A 50 1.08 12.40 2.80
C PRO A 50 0.10 13.56 2.59
N PRO A 51 -1.02 13.34 1.88
CA PRO A 51 -1.49 12.03 1.44
C PRO A 51 -1.03 11.62 0.02
N PHE A 52 -0.65 10.36 -0.15
CA PHE A 52 -0.25 9.75 -1.44
C PHE A 52 -0.89 8.36 -1.62
N ASN A 53 -0.74 7.73 -2.78
CA ASN A 53 -1.27 6.40 -3.07
C ASN A 53 -0.21 5.33 -2.86
N LEU A 54 -0.58 4.19 -2.27
CA LEU A 54 0.24 3.00 -2.18
C LEU A 54 -0.40 1.91 -3.03
N ARG A 55 0.27 1.53 -4.13
CA ARG A 55 -0.11 0.40 -4.98
C ARG A 55 0.65 -0.84 -4.51
N LEU A 56 -0.10 -1.79 -3.97
CA LEU A 56 0.35 -3.07 -3.46
C LEU A 56 0.22 -4.13 -4.56
N LEU A 57 1.30 -4.82 -4.89
CA LEU A 57 1.33 -5.94 -5.82
C LEU A 57 1.55 -7.24 -5.04
N ASN A 58 0.70 -8.24 -5.27
CA ASN A 58 0.80 -9.56 -4.66
C ASN A 58 1.31 -10.59 -5.68
N GLY A 59 2.62 -10.54 -5.97
CA GLY A 59 3.29 -11.42 -6.92
C GLY A 59 4.22 -10.66 -7.86
N MET A 60 4.94 -11.40 -8.71
CA MET A 60 5.91 -10.84 -9.66
C MET A 60 5.48 -11.01 -11.13
N THR A 61 4.68 -12.03 -11.44
CA THR A 61 4.31 -12.40 -12.81
C THR A 61 2.84 -12.06 -13.07
N PRO A 62 2.54 -11.09 -13.96
CA PRO A 62 1.17 -10.72 -14.29
C PRO A 62 0.34 -11.87 -14.90
N PRO A 63 -1.00 -11.87 -14.74
CA PRO A 63 -1.78 -10.95 -13.91
C PRO A 63 -1.61 -11.25 -12.41
N VAL A 64 -1.27 -10.23 -11.62
CA VAL A 64 -1.14 -10.34 -10.16
C VAL A 64 -2.32 -9.66 -9.46
N PRO A 65 -2.77 -10.13 -8.29
CA PRO A 65 -3.65 -9.35 -7.43
C PRO A 65 -3.00 -8.02 -7.05
N GLU A 66 -3.77 -6.94 -7.16
CA GLU A 66 -3.28 -5.60 -6.84
C GLU A 66 -4.31 -4.78 -6.09
N ALA A 67 -3.84 -3.90 -5.22
CA ALA A 67 -4.69 -2.96 -4.50
C ALA A 67 -4.03 -1.60 -4.44
N THR A 68 -4.79 -0.54 -4.70
CA THR A 68 -4.36 0.83 -4.46
C THR A 68 -5.07 1.38 -3.25
N VAL A 69 -4.30 1.84 -2.26
CA VAL A 69 -4.79 2.32 -0.96
C VAL A 69 -4.23 3.71 -0.70
N ARG A 70 -5.03 4.60 -0.12
CA ARG A 70 -4.58 5.95 0.27
C ARG A 70 -3.72 5.86 1.53
N VAL A 71 -2.50 6.39 1.50
CA VAL A 71 -1.71 6.62 2.73
C VAL A 71 -2.04 8.00 3.26
N THR A 72 -2.51 8.07 4.50
CA THR A 72 -2.94 9.32 5.14
C THR A 72 -1.89 9.89 6.08
N LYS A 73 -1.04 9.03 6.64
CA LYS A 73 0.01 9.41 7.59
C LYS A 73 1.20 8.47 7.47
N VAL A 74 2.40 9.02 7.67
CA VAL A 74 3.65 8.27 7.76
C VAL A 74 4.30 8.59 9.10
N VAL A 75 4.59 7.56 9.90
CA VAL A 75 5.25 7.71 11.21
C VAL A 75 6.59 6.99 11.16
N ARG A 76 7.66 7.67 11.57
CA ARG A 76 9.00 7.10 11.70
C ARG A 76 9.29 6.86 13.17
N LYS A 77 9.45 5.60 13.57
CA LYS A 77 9.79 5.20 14.93
C LYS A 77 11.28 4.84 14.99
N LYS A 78 12.11 5.82 15.38
CA LYS A 78 13.57 5.64 15.46
C LYS A 78 13.97 4.53 16.44
N ARG A 79 13.29 4.42 17.60
CA ARG A 79 13.59 3.42 18.64
C ARG A 79 13.43 1.98 18.15
N SER A 80 12.39 1.70 17.37
CA SER A 80 12.13 0.38 16.80
C SER A 80 12.70 0.20 15.39
N LYS A 81 13.35 1.23 14.81
CA LYS A 81 13.79 1.28 13.42
C LYS A 81 12.68 0.88 12.43
N THR A 82 11.48 1.39 12.64
CA THR A 82 10.32 1.10 11.76
C THR A 82 9.66 2.35 11.21
N ILE A 83 9.08 2.21 10.02
CA ILE A 83 8.20 3.16 9.36
C ILE A 83 6.79 2.55 9.37
N GLU A 84 5.81 3.37 9.74
CA GLU A 84 4.40 3.02 9.68
C GLU A 84 3.72 3.83 8.59
N LEU A 85 3.15 3.14 7.60
CA LEU A 85 2.28 3.73 6.59
C LEU A 85 0.83 3.49 7.01
N HIS A 86 0.14 4.55 7.43
CA HIS A 86 -1.25 4.48 7.87
C HIS A 86 -2.18 4.49 6.66
N LEU A 87 -2.93 3.40 6.51
CA LEU A 87 -3.74 3.06 5.34
C LEU A 87 -5.18 3.55 5.52
N GLY A 88 -5.54 4.57 4.76
CA GLY A 88 -6.91 5.05 4.59
C GLY A 88 -7.69 4.21 3.56
N LYS A 89 -8.59 4.86 2.82
CA LYS A 89 -9.53 4.21 1.90
C LYS A 89 -8.82 3.34 0.85
N VAL A 90 -9.36 2.13 0.61
CA VAL A 90 -9.03 1.31 -0.56
C VAL A 90 -9.68 1.95 -1.78
N LEU A 91 -8.86 2.38 -2.74
CA LEU A 91 -9.30 3.13 -3.92
C LEU A 91 -9.62 2.20 -5.09
N ASN A 92 -8.84 1.12 -5.25
CA ASN A 92 -9.01 0.17 -6.34
C ASN A 92 -8.48 -1.22 -5.94
N VAL A 93 -9.10 -2.28 -6.46
CA VAL A 93 -8.68 -3.67 -6.28
C VAL A 93 -8.81 -4.40 -7.62
N LYS A 94 -7.75 -5.08 -8.06
CA LYS A 94 -7.69 -5.87 -9.30
C LYS A 94 -7.26 -7.30 -9.00
N HIS A 95 -7.74 -8.24 -9.82
CA HIS A 95 -7.38 -9.67 -9.78
C HIS A 95 -7.48 -10.34 -8.39
N TRP A 96 -8.36 -9.85 -7.52
CA TRP A 96 -8.62 -10.38 -6.18
C TRP A 96 -10.12 -10.55 -5.95
N ASP A 97 -10.54 -11.74 -5.53
CA ASP A 97 -11.89 -12.01 -5.05
C ASP A 97 -11.97 -11.62 -3.56
N ARG A 98 -12.72 -10.55 -3.27
CA ARG A 98 -12.87 -10.03 -1.91
C ARG A 98 -13.76 -10.91 -1.02
N LYS A 99 -14.64 -11.73 -1.60
CA LYS A 99 -15.52 -12.61 -0.82
C LYS A 99 -14.79 -13.89 -0.42
N LYS A 100 -14.00 -14.44 -1.35
CA LYS A 100 -13.21 -15.65 -1.13
C LYS A 100 -11.80 -15.39 -0.58
N GLU A 101 -11.41 -14.12 -0.49
CA GLU A 101 -10.09 -13.66 -0.08
C GLU A 101 -8.94 -14.38 -0.81
N CYS A 102 -9.06 -14.49 -2.14
CA CYS A 102 -8.08 -15.18 -2.97
C CYS A 102 -7.89 -14.49 -4.34
N PRO A 103 -6.79 -14.79 -5.08
CA PRO A 103 -6.64 -14.32 -6.45
C PRO A 103 -7.83 -14.72 -7.33
N LYS A 104 -8.28 -13.82 -8.21
CA LYS A 104 -9.26 -14.19 -9.25
C LYS A 104 -8.56 -15.11 -10.26
N ARG A 105 -9.20 -16.24 -10.55
CA ARG A 105 -8.85 -17.10 -11.69
C ARG A 105 -9.36 -16.48 -12.98
#